data_AF-A0A1X7I875-F1
#
_entry.id   AF-A0A1X7I875-F1
#
_cell.length_a   1.000
_cell.length_b   1.000
_cell.length_c   1.000
_cell.angle_alpha   90.00
_cell.angle_beta   90.00
_cell.angle_gamma   90.00
#
_symmetry.space_group_name_H-M   'P 1'
#
loop_
_entity.id
_entity.type
_entity.pdbx_description
1 polymer ?
#
loop_
_entity_poly.entity_id
_entity_poly.type
_entity_poly.pdbx_seq_one_letter_code
_entity_poly.pdbx_strand_id
1 'polypeptide(L)'
;MAPLAASNSAAAPSATTPAAAQAADAANADSAQGASDAAALDKSFEERQQVLDQRSDDNNYQYAVAQHNCYSRFFVNHCLNRARDSMRTVQAQIRKEQLALDAEQRAQRARERDERTALRRARAEAEAPQRAAEDARNEQAYQEKQRQNALDQAQRNAEAPQRAANAQAYEDKRRQHALDQAQRGVTPAQATANQQAYDQKQSDFQRKLEEARQQGAQKAEEREQKQQNFEKKQADAAQHKLDVEARQQQAAEKAEQKRQDQLKQQQLEEQQKQQQQQQQQ
;
A
#
# COMPACT_ATOMS: atom_id res chain seq x y z
N MET A 1 28.67 41.38 -28.85
CA MET A 1 28.27 42.69 -28.29
C MET A 1 26.88 42.50 -27.70
N ALA A 2 26.78 42.70 -26.38
CA ALA A 2 25.56 42.67 -25.55
C ALA A 2 24.62 43.87 -25.91
N PRO A 3 23.39 44.02 -25.35
CA PRO A 3 22.90 43.40 -24.11
C PRO A 3 21.41 42.96 -24.04
N LEU A 4 21.15 42.37 -22.87
CA LEU A 4 19.90 42.04 -22.20
C LEU A 4 18.80 43.12 -22.27
N ALA A 5 17.54 42.67 -22.26
CA ALA A 5 16.45 43.37 -21.58
C ALA A 5 15.44 42.36 -21.03
N ALA A 6 15.43 42.25 -19.70
CA ALA A 6 14.34 41.63 -18.94
C ALA A 6 13.17 42.61 -18.86
N SER A 7 11.94 42.10 -18.88
CA SER A 7 10.77 42.86 -18.42
C SER A 7 9.78 41.91 -17.76
N ASN A 8 9.52 42.23 -16.49
CA ASN A 8 8.63 41.57 -15.56
C ASN A 8 7.33 42.38 -15.47
N SER A 9 6.23 41.74 -15.00
CA SER A 9 4.90 42.31 -14.67
C SER A 9 3.89 42.26 -15.83
N ALA A 10 2.60 41.92 -15.66
CA ALA A 10 1.77 41.69 -14.48
C ALA A 10 0.57 40.82 -14.88
N ALA A 11 0.04 40.05 -13.92
CA ALA A 11 -1.27 39.42 -14.01
C ALA A 11 -2.38 40.45 -14.23
N ALA A 12 -3.31 40.15 -15.13
CA ALA A 12 -4.61 40.81 -15.23
C ALA A 12 -5.71 39.73 -15.31
N PRO A 13 -6.85 39.95 -14.63
CA PRO A 13 -7.83 38.93 -14.31
C PRO A 13 -8.68 38.56 -15.51
N SER A 14 -9.03 37.28 -15.57
CA SER A 14 -10.09 36.73 -16.41
C SER A 14 -11.40 37.45 -16.10
N ALA A 15 -11.84 38.30 -17.02
CA ALA A 15 -13.21 38.79 -17.04
C ALA A 15 -14.12 37.60 -17.37
N THR A 16 -14.69 37.00 -16.33
CA THR A 16 -15.84 36.10 -16.41
C THR A 16 -16.98 36.87 -17.06
N THR A 17 -17.28 36.57 -18.33
CA THR A 17 -18.54 36.93 -18.97
C THR A 17 -19.65 36.07 -18.37
N PRO A 18 -20.65 36.63 -17.64
CA PRO A 18 -21.75 35.86 -17.07
C PRO A 18 -22.88 35.67 -18.10
N ALA A 19 -22.55 35.43 -19.37
CA ALA A 19 -23.55 35.30 -20.43
C ALA A 19 -24.03 33.86 -20.64
N ALA A 20 -23.31 32.86 -20.13
CA ALA A 20 -23.70 31.45 -20.24
C ALA A 20 -24.61 30.97 -19.10
N ALA A 21 -24.57 31.63 -17.93
CA ALA A 21 -25.41 31.26 -16.78
C ALA A 21 -26.86 31.73 -16.93
N GLN A 22 -27.09 32.89 -17.56
CA GLN A 22 -28.44 33.44 -17.77
C GLN A 22 -29.23 32.69 -18.86
N ALA A 23 -28.56 32.02 -19.79
CA ALA A 23 -29.22 31.20 -20.82
C ALA A 23 -29.75 29.86 -20.29
N ALA A 24 -29.09 29.29 -19.27
CA ALA A 24 -29.52 28.04 -18.63
C ALA A 24 -30.69 28.26 -17.66
N ASP A 25 -30.74 29.41 -16.96
CA ASP A 25 -31.87 29.78 -16.10
C ASP A 25 -33.12 30.15 -16.90
N ALA A 26 -32.98 30.85 -18.04
CA ALA A 26 -34.12 31.19 -18.90
C ALA A 26 -34.76 29.95 -19.56
N ALA A 27 -33.94 28.97 -19.98
CA ALA A 27 -34.44 27.73 -20.58
C ALA A 27 -35.16 26.80 -19.57
N ASN A 28 -34.71 26.78 -18.31
CA ASN A 28 -35.37 26.04 -17.23
C ASN A 28 -36.66 26.72 -16.75
N ALA A 29 -36.71 28.06 -16.75
CA ALA A 29 -37.94 28.79 -16.44
C ALA A 29 -39.02 28.58 -17.51
N ASP A 30 -38.67 28.66 -18.81
CA ASP A 30 -39.62 28.48 -19.92
C ASP A 30 -40.19 27.06 -20.00
N SER A 31 -39.37 26.05 -19.71
CA SER A 31 -39.82 24.64 -19.66
C SER A 31 -40.63 24.30 -18.41
N ALA A 32 -40.36 24.95 -17.27
CA ALA A 32 -41.21 24.85 -16.08
C ALA A 32 -42.56 25.55 -16.26
N GLN A 33 -42.58 26.71 -16.92
CA GLN A 33 -43.82 27.42 -17.28
C GLN A 33 -44.69 26.60 -18.24
N GLY A 34 -44.12 26.05 -19.33
CA GLY A 34 -44.87 25.25 -20.29
C GLY A 34 -45.46 23.96 -19.68
N ALA A 35 -44.77 23.33 -18.74
CA ALA A 35 -45.31 22.18 -18.00
C ALA A 35 -46.47 22.58 -17.06
N SER A 36 -46.39 23.76 -16.46
CA SER A 36 -47.46 24.27 -15.60
C SER A 36 -48.71 24.71 -16.37
N ASP A 37 -48.54 25.25 -17.58
CA ASP A 37 -49.64 25.65 -18.45
C ASP A 37 -50.39 24.44 -19.02
N ALA A 38 -49.66 23.39 -19.44
CA ALA A 38 -50.28 22.14 -19.89
C ALA A 38 -51.10 21.47 -18.76
N ALA A 39 -50.54 21.41 -17.55
CA ALA A 39 -51.24 20.88 -16.38
C ALA A 39 -52.49 21.71 -16.00
N ALA A 40 -52.43 23.04 -16.17
CA ALA A 40 -53.57 23.91 -15.95
C ALA A 40 -54.68 23.70 -17.00
N LEU A 41 -54.31 23.47 -18.26
CA LEU A 41 -55.25 23.16 -19.34
C LEU A 41 -55.95 21.81 -19.11
N ASP A 42 -55.19 20.77 -18.76
CA ASP A 42 -55.73 19.44 -18.44
C ASP A 42 -56.73 19.50 -17.29
N LYS A 43 -56.37 20.20 -16.21
CA LYS A 43 -57.29 20.44 -15.08
C LYS A 43 -58.57 21.15 -15.52
N SER A 44 -58.48 22.11 -16.44
CA SER A 44 -59.66 22.80 -16.97
C SER A 44 -60.59 21.87 -17.76
N PHE A 45 -60.05 20.88 -18.47
CA PHE A 45 -60.84 19.88 -19.18
C PHE A 45 -61.52 18.92 -18.20
N GLU A 46 -60.81 18.47 -17.16
CA GLU A 46 -61.36 17.63 -16.10
C GLU A 46 -62.51 18.32 -15.36
N GLU A 47 -62.36 19.58 -15.00
CA GLU A 47 -63.41 20.36 -14.34
C GLU A 47 -64.66 20.49 -15.22
N ARG A 48 -64.50 20.76 -16.53
CA ARG A 48 -65.62 20.79 -17.48
C ARG A 48 -66.30 19.42 -17.63
N GLN A 49 -65.53 18.34 -17.60
CA GLN A 49 -66.07 16.98 -17.66
C GLN A 49 -66.90 16.66 -16.41
N GLN A 50 -66.39 16.99 -15.21
CA GLN A 50 -67.11 16.77 -13.95
C GLN A 50 -68.47 17.48 -13.92
N VAL A 51 -68.54 18.71 -14.44
CA VAL A 51 -69.81 19.45 -14.55
C VAL A 51 -70.81 18.73 -15.47
N LEU A 52 -70.34 18.15 -16.58
CA LEU A 52 -71.19 17.38 -17.50
C LEU A 52 -71.66 16.06 -16.88
N ASP A 53 -70.81 15.40 -16.10
CA ASP A 53 -71.14 14.17 -15.39
C ASP A 53 -72.19 14.45 -14.30
N GLN A 54 -71.98 15.50 -13.49
CA GLN A 54 -72.95 15.92 -12.48
C GLN A 54 -74.32 16.26 -13.10
N ARG A 55 -74.34 16.96 -14.24
CA ARG A 55 -75.60 17.24 -14.97
C ARG A 55 -76.28 15.98 -15.49
N SER A 56 -75.50 14.96 -15.85
CA SER A 56 -76.03 13.67 -16.29
C SER A 56 -76.69 12.95 -15.12
N ASP A 57 -76.03 12.94 -13.96
CA ASP A 57 -76.54 12.33 -12.74
C ASP A 57 -77.81 13.02 -12.25
N ASP A 58 -77.82 14.36 -12.24
CA ASP A 58 -78.99 15.16 -11.90
C ASP A 58 -80.15 14.85 -12.85
N ASN A 59 -79.89 14.76 -14.16
CA ASN A 59 -80.93 14.44 -15.13
C ASN A 59 -81.53 13.04 -14.92
N ASN A 60 -80.67 12.05 -14.63
CA ASN A 60 -81.09 10.68 -14.30
C ASN A 60 -81.92 10.64 -13.02
N TYR A 61 -81.50 11.36 -11.98
CA TYR A 61 -82.24 11.47 -10.72
C TYR A 61 -83.61 12.11 -10.93
N GLN A 62 -83.69 13.25 -11.64
CA GLN A 62 -84.96 13.92 -11.94
C GLN A 62 -85.90 13.03 -12.75
N TYR A 63 -85.37 12.28 -13.72
CA TYR A 63 -86.14 11.30 -14.47
C TYR A 63 -86.67 10.18 -13.58
N ALA A 64 -85.86 9.60 -12.69
CA ALA A 64 -86.28 8.55 -11.77
C ALA A 64 -87.40 9.03 -10.81
N VAL A 65 -87.26 10.24 -10.26
CA VAL A 65 -88.29 10.87 -9.43
C VAL A 65 -89.58 11.11 -10.23
N ALA A 66 -89.47 11.67 -11.44
CA ALA A 66 -90.61 11.90 -12.32
C ALA A 66 -91.30 10.59 -12.71
N GLN A 67 -90.54 9.53 -12.97
CA GLN A 67 -91.04 8.20 -13.28
C GLN A 67 -91.86 7.64 -12.11
N HIS A 68 -91.32 7.71 -10.89
CA HIS A 68 -92.04 7.28 -9.69
C HIS A 68 -93.36 8.06 -9.51
N ASN A 69 -93.30 9.39 -9.68
CA ASN A 69 -94.47 10.27 -9.58
C ASN A 69 -95.50 10.04 -10.71
N CYS A 70 -95.12 9.47 -11.85
CA CYS A 70 -96.07 9.16 -12.92
C CYS A 70 -96.98 7.99 -12.56
N TYR A 71 -96.54 7.04 -11.73
CA TYR A 71 -97.36 5.89 -11.31
C TYR A 71 -98.52 6.25 -10.39
N SER A 72 -98.49 7.42 -9.74
CA SER A 72 -99.59 7.93 -8.92
C SER A 72 -100.63 8.77 -9.72
N ARG A 73 -100.49 8.88 -11.04
CA ARG A 73 -101.36 9.69 -11.91
C ARG A 73 -102.30 8.81 -12.74
N PHE A 74 -103.49 9.34 -13.07
CA PHE A 74 -104.48 8.62 -13.90
C PHE A 74 -103.99 8.32 -15.33
N PHE A 75 -103.21 9.21 -15.96
CA PHE A 75 -102.66 9.03 -17.31
C PHE A 75 -101.18 8.65 -17.29
N VAL A 76 -100.85 7.48 -16.72
CA VAL A 76 -99.46 7.01 -16.50
C VAL A 76 -98.64 7.01 -17.79
N ASN A 77 -99.17 6.44 -18.89
CA ASN A 77 -98.43 6.32 -20.15
C ASN A 77 -98.06 7.69 -20.76
N HIS A 78 -98.97 8.66 -20.73
CA HIS A 78 -98.67 10.02 -21.21
C HIS A 78 -97.63 10.71 -20.32
N CYS A 79 -97.74 10.56 -19.01
CA CYS A 79 -96.77 11.09 -18.05
C CYS A 79 -95.36 10.52 -18.28
N LEU A 80 -95.24 9.20 -18.43
CA LEU A 80 -93.96 8.52 -18.67
C LEU A 80 -93.31 8.97 -19.98
N ASN A 81 -94.08 9.15 -21.05
CA ASN A 81 -93.55 9.64 -22.32
C ASN A 81 -93.01 11.07 -22.18
N ARG A 82 -93.77 11.96 -21.53
CA ARG A 82 -93.31 13.34 -21.26
C ARG A 82 -92.04 13.38 -20.40
N ALA A 83 -91.93 12.51 -19.39
CA ALA A 83 -90.74 12.40 -18.56
C ALA A 83 -89.53 11.90 -19.38
N ARG A 84 -89.72 10.90 -20.25
CA ARG A 84 -88.66 10.43 -21.17
C ARG A 84 -88.23 11.50 -22.16
N ASP A 85 -89.17 12.24 -22.73
CA ASP A 85 -88.85 13.27 -23.71
C ASP A 85 -88.02 14.39 -23.05
N SER A 86 -88.38 14.78 -21.83
CA SER A 86 -87.63 15.77 -21.05
C SER A 86 -86.21 15.28 -20.72
N MET A 87 -86.06 14.01 -20.32
CA MET A 87 -84.75 13.37 -20.11
C MET A 87 -83.91 13.37 -21.39
N ARG A 88 -84.49 12.91 -22.51
CA ARG A 88 -83.81 12.87 -23.82
C ARG A 88 -83.35 14.25 -24.31
N THR A 89 -84.14 15.30 -24.09
CA THR A 89 -83.76 16.67 -24.48
C THR A 89 -82.51 17.13 -23.73
N VAL A 90 -82.46 16.94 -22.42
CA VAL A 90 -81.30 17.33 -21.60
C VAL A 90 -80.10 16.43 -21.93
N GLN A 91 -80.30 15.12 -22.07
CA GLN A 91 -79.24 14.19 -22.46
C GLN A 91 -78.63 14.54 -23.82
N ALA A 92 -79.45 14.97 -24.79
CA ALA A 92 -78.97 15.40 -26.10
C ALA A 92 -78.10 16.68 -26.00
N GLN A 93 -78.45 17.61 -25.10
CA GLN A 93 -77.64 18.80 -24.84
C GLN A 93 -76.30 18.44 -24.19
N ILE A 94 -76.32 17.60 -23.16
CA ILE A 94 -75.09 17.12 -22.50
C ILE A 94 -74.16 16.42 -23.50
N ARG A 95 -74.71 15.54 -24.33
CA ARG A 95 -73.92 14.83 -25.36
C ARG A 95 -73.30 15.79 -26.37
N LYS A 96 -74.00 16.86 -26.76
CA LYS A 96 -73.45 17.88 -27.66
C LYS A 96 -72.25 18.60 -27.03
N GLU A 97 -72.33 18.92 -25.75
CA GLU A 97 -71.25 19.56 -25.00
C GLU A 97 -70.06 18.61 -24.80
N GLN A 98 -70.30 17.33 -24.48
CA GLN A 98 -69.26 16.30 -24.40
C GLN A 98 -68.49 16.15 -25.73
N LEU A 99 -69.21 16.08 -26.86
CA LEU A 99 -68.57 15.98 -28.18
C LEU A 99 -67.72 17.21 -28.53
N ALA A 100 -68.13 18.40 -28.06
CA ALA A 100 -67.34 19.62 -28.23
C ALA A 100 -66.06 19.56 -27.38
N LEU A 101 -66.16 19.15 -26.12
CA LEU A 101 -65.02 18.98 -25.21
C LEU A 101 -64.01 17.96 -25.77
N ASP A 102 -64.49 16.81 -26.25
CA ASP A 102 -63.67 15.76 -26.86
C ASP A 102 -63.00 16.22 -28.17
N ALA A 103 -63.66 17.08 -28.95
CA ALA A 103 -63.08 17.67 -30.15
C ALA A 103 -61.93 18.62 -29.80
N GLU A 104 -62.11 19.46 -28.77
CA GLU A 104 -61.06 20.35 -28.27
C GLU A 104 -59.85 19.56 -27.75
N GLN A 105 -60.06 18.55 -26.90
CA GLN A 105 -58.99 17.71 -26.37
C GLN A 105 -58.22 16.97 -27.48
N ARG A 106 -58.91 16.52 -28.53
CA ARG A 106 -58.26 15.89 -29.68
C ARG A 106 -57.44 16.90 -30.48
N ALA A 107 -57.95 18.11 -30.67
CA ALA A 107 -57.22 19.18 -31.35
C ALA A 107 -55.96 19.58 -30.59
N GLN A 108 -56.01 19.67 -29.25
CA GLN A 108 -54.84 19.97 -28.43
C GLN A 108 -53.76 18.89 -28.53
N ARG A 109 -54.13 17.61 -28.34
CA ARG A 109 -53.19 16.49 -28.48
C ARG A 109 -52.61 16.36 -29.89
N ALA A 110 -53.33 16.80 -30.91
CA ALA A 110 -52.79 16.88 -32.26
C ALA A 110 -51.71 17.96 -32.38
N ARG A 111 -51.96 19.17 -31.85
CA ARG A 111 -50.98 20.27 -31.83
C ARG A 111 -49.70 19.90 -31.10
N GLU A 112 -49.81 19.33 -29.90
CA GLU A 112 -48.64 18.88 -29.12
C GLU A 112 -47.81 17.84 -29.85
N ARG A 113 -48.47 16.91 -30.57
CA ARG A 113 -47.79 15.89 -31.37
C ARG A 113 -47.04 16.52 -32.54
N ASP A 114 -47.68 17.48 -33.21
CA ASP A 114 -47.07 18.19 -34.33
C ASP A 114 -45.87 19.02 -33.87
N GLU A 115 -46.00 19.74 -32.75
CA GLU A 115 -44.91 20.48 -32.11
C GLU A 115 -43.75 19.56 -31.71
N ARG A 116 -44.04 18.45 -31.02
CA ARG A 116 -43.02 17.47 -30.63
C ARG A 116 -42.32 16.86 -31.84
N THR A 117 -43.07 16.62 -32.92
CA THR A 117 -42.51 16.08 -34.17
C THR A 117 -41.65 17.13 -34.87
N ALA A 118 -42.09 18.38 -34.92
CA ALA A 118 -41.33 19.50 -35.47
C ALA A 118 -40.02 19.71 -34.69
N LEU A 119 -40.06 19.70 -33.36
CA LEU A 119 -38.87 19.79 -32.52
C LEU A 119 -37.91 18.62 -32.75
N ARG A 120 -38.42 17.39 -32.85
CA ARG A 120 -37.58 16.22 -33.16
C ARG A 120 -36.92 16.35 -34.53
N ARG A 121 -37.68 16.77 -35.54
CA ARG A 121 -37.15 16.99 -36.90
C ARG A 121 -36.07 18.06 -36.90
N ALA A 122 -36.33 19.21 -36.28
CA ALA A 122 -35.37 20.31 -36.17
C ALA A 122 -34.07 19.87 -35.47
N ARG A 123 -34.15 19.10 -34.39
CA ARG A 123 -32.97 18.52 -33.72
C ARG A 123 -32.22 17.54 -34.63
N ALA A 124 -32.95 16.64 -35.29
CA ALA A 124 -32.34 15.65 -36.18
C ALA A 124 -31.61 16.30 -37.37
N GLU A 125 -32.16 17.39 -37.91
CA GLU A 125 -31.56 18.22 -38.96
C GLU A 125 -30.33 19.00 -38.45
N ALA A 126 -30.42 19.60 -37.26
CA ALA A 126 -29.30 20.31 -36.64
C ALA A 126 -28.10 19.36 -36.34
N GLU A 127 -28.38 18.14 -35.92
CA GLU A 127 -27.39 17.10 -35.63
C GLU A 127 -26.92 16.32 -36.87
N ALA A 128 -27.61 16.44 -38.01
CA ALA A 128 -27.29 15.71 -39.23
C ALA A 128 -25.83 15.87 -39.71
N PRO A 129 -25.24 17.09 -39.77
CA PRO A 129 -23.84 17.23 -40.20
C PRO A 129 -22.86 16.61 -39.20
N GLN A 130 -23.14 16.68 -37.89
CA GLN A 130 -22.28 16.06 -36.87
C GLN A 130 -22.33 14.54 -37.01
N ARG A 131 -23.52 13.96 -37.16
CA ARG A 131 -23.72 12.53 -37.37
C ARG A 131 -23.00 12.03 -38.62
N ALA A 132 -23.12 12.76 -39.74
CA ALA A 132 -22.40 12.44 -40.97
C ALA A 132 -20.87 12.54 -40.81
N ALA A 133 -20.37 13.50 -40.04
CA ALA A 133 -18.94 13.63 -39.75
C ALA A 133 -18.42 12.49 -38.85
N GLU A 134 -19.21 12.05 -37.87
CA GLU A 134 -18.90 10.90 -37.03
C GLU A 134 -18.90 9.60 -37.85
N ASP A 135 -19.91 9.38 -38.69
CA ASP A 135 -19.99 8.22 -39.58
C ASP A 135 -18.77 8.15 -40.51
N ALA A 136 -18.37 9.28 -41.11
CA ALA A 136 -17.17 9.36 -41.94
C ALA A 136 -15.88 9.07 -41.15
N ARG A 137 -15.75 9.57 -39.91
CA ARG A 137 -14.60 9.27 -39.05
C ARG A 137 -14.54 7.80 -38.66
N ASN A 138 -15.69 7.20 -38.35
CA ASN A 138 -15.81 5.79 -38.00
C ASN A 138 -15.41 4.90 -39.18
N GLU A 139 -15.87 5.23 -40.38
CA GLU A 139 -15.49 4.52 -41.60
C GLU A 139 -13.98 4.63 -41.88
N GLN A 140 -13.42 5.83 -41.77
CA GLN A 140 -11.97 6.04 -41.93
C GLN A 140 -11.15 5.24 -40.90
N ALA A 141 -11.56 5.27 -39.63
CA ALA A 141 -10.90 4.52 -38.57
C ALA A 141 -10.98 3.00 -38.80
N TYR A 142 -12.11 2.50 -39.31
CA TYR A 142 -12.25 1.10 -39.66
C TYR A 142 -11.32 0.70 -40.82
N GLN A 143 -11.29 1.50 -41.89
CA GLN A 143 -10.40 1.24 -43.03
C GLN A 143 -8.92 1.29 -42.64
N GLU A 144 -8.54 2.26 -41.81
CA GLU A 144 -7.17 2.39 -41.30
C GLU A 144 -6.78 1.17 -40.45
N LYS A 145 -7.67 0.71 -39.56
CA LYS A 145 -7.44 -0.49 -38.75
C LYS A 145 -7.28 -1.75 -39.61
N GLN A 146 -8.06 -1.86 -40.69
CA GLN A 146 -7.91 -2.95 -41.67
C GLN A 146 -6.52 -2.92 -42.33
N ARG A 147 -6.05 -1.74 -42.74
CA ARG A 147 -4.70 -1.56 -43.31
C ARG A 147 -3.61 -1.92 -42.31
N GLN A 148 -3.71 -1.43 -41.07
CA GLN A 148 -2.74 -1.72 -40.01
C GLN A 148 -2.67 -3.22 -39.71
N ASN A 149 -3.81 -3.91 -39.59
CA ASN A 149 -3.82 -5.36 -39.39
C ASN A 149 -3.11 -6.11 -40.53
N ALA A 150 -3.32 -5.68 -41.79
CA ALA A 150 -2.65 -6.27 -42.93
C ALA A 150 -1.13 -6.03 -42.90
N LEU A 151 -0.69 -4.82 -42.53
CA LEU A 151 0.73 -4.49 -42.38
C LEU A 151 1.37 -5.29 -41.24
N ASP A 152 0.73 -5.34 -40.07
CA ASP A 152 1.21 -6.11 -38.92
C ASP A 152 1.30 -7.60 -39.24
N GLN A 153 0.33 -8.13 -39.98
CA GLN A 153 0.37 -9.52 -40.42
C GLN A 153 1.53 -9.76 -41.40
N ALA A 154 1.75 -8.85 -42.35
CA ALA A 154 2.88 -8.94 -43.27
C ALA A 154 4.22 -8.86 -42.52
N GLN A 155 4.37 -7.95 -41.56
CA GLN A 155 5.56 -7.84 -40.72
C GLN A 155 5.78 -9.10 -39.87
N ARG A 156 4.73 -9.60 -39.22
CA ARG A 156 4.81 -10.86 -38.45
C ARG A 156 5.24 -12.02 -39.35
N ASN A 157 4.73 -12.12 -40.56
CA ASN A 157 5.12 -13.18 -41.49
C ASN A 157 6.57 -13.01 -41.97
N ALA A 158 7.01 -11.79 -42.26
CA ALA A 158 8.39 -11.49 -42.68
C ALA A 158 9.42 -11.81 -41.59
N GLU A 159 9.11 -11.50 -40.33
CA GLU A 159 9.97 -11.77 -39.17
C GLU A 159 9.86 -13.21 -38.64
N ALA A 160 8.87 -14.00 -39.08
CA ALA A 160 8.66 -15.38 -38.61
C ALA A 160 9.92 -16.27 -38.68
N PRO A 161 10.68 -16.32 -39.80
CA PRO A 161 11.90 -17.13 -39.85
C PRO A 161 12.97 -16.63 -38.87
N GLN A 162 13.11 -15.31 -38.70
CA GLN A 162 14.07 -14.75 -37.76
C GLN A 162 13.68 -15.04 -36.30
N ARG A 163 12.39 -14.96 -35.96
CA ARG A 163 11.90 -15.35 -34.63
C ARG A 163 12.13 -16.83 -34.36
N ALA A 164 11.91 -17.70 -35.35
CA ALA A 164 12.21 -19.12 -35.24
C ALA A 164 13.71 -19.39 -35.01
N ALA A 165 14.58 -18.73 -35.79
CA ALA A 165 16.03 -18.85 -35.62
C ALA A 165 16.50 -18.33 -34.24
N ASN A 166 15.95 -17.22 -33.77
CA ASN A 166 16.24 -16.67 -32.45
C ASN A 166 15.78 -17.60 -31.32
N ALA A 167 14.60 -18.22 -31.46
CA ALA A 167 14.11 -19.20 -30.49
C ALA A 167 15.03 -20.43 -30.42
N GLN A 168 15.45 -20.97 -31.56
CA GLN A 168 16.42 -22.07 -31.62
C GLN A 168 17.75 -21.69 -31.00
N ALA A 169 18.30 -20.51 -31.33
CA ALA A 169 19.55 -20.03 -30.76
C ALA A 169 19.47 -19.85 -29.23
N TYR A 170 18.32 -19.45 -28.70
CA TYR A 170 18.08 -19.36 -27.26
C TYR A 170 18.05 -20.75 -26.60
N GLU A 171 17.36 -21.72 -27.21
CA GLU A 171 17.34 -23.11 -26.75
C GLU A 171 18.75 -23.73 -26.78
N ASP A 172 19.53 -23.49 -27.84
CA ASP A 172 20.91 -23.93 -27.95
C ASP A 172 21.78 -23.37 -26.83
N LYS A 173 21.69 -22.07 -26.57
CA LYS A 173 22.42 -21.43 -25.46
C LYS A 173 22.02 -22.01 -24.12
N ARG A 174 20.72 -22.30 -23.91
CA ARG A 174 20.26 -22.97 -22.68
C ARG A 174 20.83 -24.37 -22.54
N ARG A 175 20.87 -25.14 -23.63
CA ARG A 175 21.48 -26.48 -23.65
C ARG A 175 22.98 -26.42 -23.34
N GLN A 176 23.69 -25.51 -24.00
CA GLN A 176 25.12 -25.28 -23.74
C GLN A 176 25.37 -24.91 -22.28
N HIS A 177 24.59 -24.00 -21.72
CA HIS A 177 24.72 -23.62 -20.32
C HIS A 177 24.46 -24.80 -19.36
N ALA A 178 23.50 -25.67 -19.66
CA ALA A 178 23.26 -26.87 -18.87
C ALA A 178 24.44 -27.86 -18.94
N LEU A 179 25.03 -28.05 -20.11
CA LEU A 179 26.22 -28.89 -20.29
C LEU A 179 27.43 -28.30 -19.55
N ASP A 180 27.65 -26.99 -19.68
CA ASP A 180 28.71 -26.26 -18.98
C ASP A 180 28.58 -26.39 -17.47
N GLN A 181 27.36 -26.28 -16.93
CA GLN A 181 27.12 -26.50 -15.50
C GLN A 181 27.41 -27.93 -15.07
N ALA A 182 27.02 -28.92 -15.88
CA ALA A 182 27.33 -30.32 -15.62
C ALA A 182 28.86 -30.57 -15.63
N GLN A 183 29.61 -29.90 -16.51
CA GLN A 183 31.07 -30.00 -16.58
C GLN A 183 31.80 -29.25 -15.45
N ARG A 184 31.31 -28.07 -15.05
CA ARG A 184 31.88 -27.27 -13.95
C ARG A 184 31.47 -27.76 -12.57
N GLY A 185 30.44 -28.61 -12.48
CA GLY A 185 30.08 -29.27 -11.23
C GLY A 185 31.28 -30.03 -10.67
N VAL A 186 31.59 -29.80 -9.40
CA VAL A 186 32.63 -30.56 -8.69
C VAL A 186 32.27 -32.03 -8.83
N THR A 187 33.09 -32.79 -9.55
CA THR A 187 32.87 -34.23 -9.72
C THR A 187 32.74 -34.88 -8.34
N PRO A 188 31.92 -35.93 -8.16
CA PRO A 188 31.79 -36.59 -6.86
C PRO A 188 33.15 -36.99 -6.24
N ALA A 189 34.13 -37.32 -7.10
CA ALA A 189 35.51 -37.59 -6.71
C ALA A 189 36.22 -36.34 -6.14
N GLN A 190 36.11 -35.18 -6.78
CA GLN A 190 36.66 -33.92 -6.25
C GLN A 190 35.93 -33.44 -4.99
N ALA A 191 34.61 -33.65 -4.88
CA ALA A 191 33.85 -33.27 -3.69
C ALA A 191 34.32 -34.09 -2.48
N THR A 192 34.48 -35.41 -2.68
CA THR A 192 35.03 -36.32 -1.67
C THR A 192 36.46 -35.94 -1.29
N ALA A 193 37.32 -35.64 -2.27
CA ALA A 193 38.70 -35.22 -2.00
C ALA A 193 38.76 -33.88 -1.22
N ASN A 194 37.91 -32.92 -1.57
CA ASN A 194 37.81 -31.64 -0.85
C ASN A 194 37.31 -31.82 0.59
N GLN A 195 36.34 -32.72 0.80
CA GLN A 195 35.82 -33.02 2.12
C GLN A 195 36.87 -33.72 3.00
N GLN A 196 37.57 -34.71 2.47
CA GLN A 196 38.68 -35.36 3.16
C GLN A 196 39.80 -34.37 3.52
N ALA A 197 40.15 -33.47 2.60
CA ALA A 197 41.14 -32.42 2.87
C ALA A 197 40.68 -31.44 3.96
N TYR A 198 39.38 -31.17 4.06
CA TYR A 198 38.81 -30.35 5.14
C TYR A 198 38.88 -31.08 6.48
N ASP A 199 38.45 -32.35 6.52
CA ASP A 199 38.44 -33.15 7.75
C ASP A 199 39.85 -33.38 8.30
N GLN A 200 40.83 -33.61 7.42
CA GLN A 200 42.26 -33.68 7.80
C GLN A 200 42.76 -32.37 8.42
N LYS A 201 42.39 -31.22 7.85
CA LYS A 201 42.76 -29.92 8.41
C LYS A 201 42.15 -29.69 9.80
N GLN A 202 40.91 -30.15 10.02
CA GLN A 202 40.25 -30.06 11.31
C GLN A 202 40.96 -30.93 12.37
N SER A 203 41.30 -32.17 12.03
CA SER A 203 42.01 -33.07 12.95
C SER A 203 43.43 -32.59 13.26
N ASP A 204 44.14 -32.08 12.26
CA ASP A 204 45.46 -31.46 12.44
C ASP A 204 45.42 -30.24 13.35
N PHE A 205 44.37 -29.41 13.21
CA PHE A 205 44.18 -28.25 14.07
C PHE A 205 43.90 -28.65 15.52
N GLN A 206 43.05 -29.66 15.75
CA GLN A 206 42.77 -30.19 17.09
C GLN A 206 44.03 -30.77 17.73
N ARG A 207 44.80 -31.55 16.97
CA ARG A 207 46.07 -32.11 17.44
C ARG A 207 47.07 -31.02 17.86
N LYS A 208 47.19 -29.94 17.08
CA LYS A 208 48.04 -28.80 17.43
C LYS A 208 47.59 -28.09 18.71
N LEU A 209 46.28 -27.97 18.94
CA LEU A 209 45.75 -27.40 20.18
C LEU A 209 46.09 -28.27 21.39
N GLU A 210 45.96 -29.58 21.26
CA GLU A 210 46.29 -30.51 22.33
C GLU A 210 47.79 -30.52 22.64
N GLU A 211 48.63 -30.54 21.61
CA GLU A 211 50.08 -30.43 21.75
C GLU A 211 50.48 -29.10 22.43
N ALA A 212 49.86 -27.97 22.05
CA ALA A 212 50.10 -26.69 22.68
C ALA A 212 49.67 -26.68 24.17
N ARG A 213 48.57 -27.35 24.52
CA ARG A 213 48.13 -27.51 25.92
C ARG A 213 49.12 -28.34 26.73
N GLN A 214 49.58 -29.48 26.17
CA GLN A 214 50.57 -30.33 26.84
C GLN A 214 51.88 -29.59 27.08
N GLN A 215 52.39 -28.86 26.08
CA GLN A 215 53.58 -28.03 26.24
C GLN A 215 53.38 -26.90 27.26
N GLY A 216 52.18 -26.31 27.30
CA GLY A 216 51.81 -25.30 28.30
C GLY A 216 51.84 -25.87 29.72
N ALA A 217 51.29 -27.07 29.91
CA ALA A 217 51.29 -27.78 31.19
C ALA A 217 52.71 -28.12 31.66
N GLN A 218 53.54 -28.71 30.78
CA GLN A 218 54.94 -29.03 31.11
C GLN A 218 55.74 -27.80 31.53
N LYS A 219 55.57 -26.68 30.81
CA LYS A 219 56.25 -25.42 31.16
C LYS A 219 55.73 -24.82 32.46
N ALA A 220 54.47 -25.05 32.84
CA ALA A 220 53.94 -24.64 34.13
C ALA A 220 54.58 -25.44 35.26
N GLU A 221 54.64 -26.77 35.14
CA GLU A 221 55.31 -27.66 36.11
C GLU A 221 56.80 -27.30 36.25
N GLU A 222 57.49 -27.03 35.15
CA GLU A 222 58.90 -26.62 35.18
C GLU A 222 59.10 -25.31 35.94
N ARG A 223 58.17 -24.35 35.80
CA ARG A 223 58.21 -23.09 36.57
C ARG A 223 57.99 -23.32 38.05
N GLU A 224 57.04 -24.17 38.43
CA GLU A 224 56.79 -24.53 39.83
C GLU A 224 58.01 -25.21 40.45
N GLN A 225 58.62 -26.18 39.76
CA GLN A 225 59.84 -26.84 40.22
C GLN A 225 61.01 -25.86 40.35
N LYS A 226 61.20 -24.95 39.38
CA LYS A 226 62.23 -23.91 39.45
C LYS A 226 61.99 -22.97 40.63
N GLN A 227 60.74 -22.60 40.91
CA GLN A 227 60.38 -21.77 42.04
C GLN A 227 60.67 -22.47 43.38
N GLN A 228 60.25 -23.73 43.55
CA GLN A 228 60.57 -24.52 44.74
C GLN A 228 62.08 -24.67 44.96
N ASN A 229 62.84 -24.91 43.89
CA ASN A 229 64.30 -24.99 43.96
C ASN A 229 64.94 -23.65 44.35
N PHE A 230 64.39 -22.53 43.89
CA PHE A 230 64.87 -21.21 44.27
C PHE A 230 64.57 -20.90 45.75
N GLU A 231 63.36 -21.19 46.21
CA GLU A 231 62.96 -21.05 47.62
C GLU A 231 63.84 -21.92 48.55
N LYS A 232 64.09 -23.17 48.16
CA LYS A 232 65.00 -24.06 48.88
C LYS A 232 66.42 -23.47 48.97
N LYS A 233 66.96 -22.97 47.85
CA LYS A 233 68.28 -22.31 47.86
C LYS A 233 68.33 -21.08 48.77
N GLN A 234 67.25 -20.30 48.86
CA GLN A 234 67.19 -19.17 49.79
C GLN A 234 67.20 -19.64 51.25
N ALA A 235 66.44 -20.68 51.59
CA ALA A 235 66.42 -21.27 52.92
C ALA A 235 67.80 -21.84 53.32
N ASP A 236 68.43 -22.59 52.41
CA ASP A 236 69.77 -23.16 52.62
C ASP A 236 70.82 -22.05 52.82
N ALA A 237 70.76 -20.97 52.04
CA ALA A 237 71.65 -19.82 52.20
C ALA A 237 71.45 -19.10 53.54
N ALA A 238 70.21 -18.96 54.02
CA ALA A 238 69.91 -18.37 55.32
C ALA A 238 70.43 -19.23 56.48
N GLN A 239 70.25 -20.56 56.41
CA GLN A 239 70.83 -21.49 57.39
C GLN A 239 72.36 -21.41 57.42
N HIS A 240 73.00 -21.44 56.25
CA HIS A 240 74.45 -21.34 56.16
C HIS A 240 74.98 -20.03 56.77
N LYS A 241 74.25 -18.91 56.60
CA LYS A 241 74.62 -17.63 57.23
C LYS A 241 74.55 -17.72 58.76
N LEU A 242 73.47 -18.28 59.31
CA LEU A 242 73.32 -18.49 60.76
C LEU A 242 74.42 -19.39 61.33
N ASP A 243 74.76 -20.48 60.62
CA ASP A 243 75.83 -21.40 61.03
C ASP A 243 77.21 -20.72 61.05
N VAL A 244 77.50 -19.88 60.05
CA VAL A 244 78.74 -19.10 60.00
C VAL A 244 78.79 -18.07 61.14
N GLU A 245 77.71 -17.35 61.39
CA GLU A 245 77.61 -16.39 62.50
C GLU A 245 77.80 -17.08 63.86
N ALA A 246 77.14 -18.23 64.09
CA ALA A 246 77.30 -19.02 65.31
C ALA A 246 78.77 -19.49 65.49
N ARG A 247 79.42 -19.92 64.40
CA ARG A 247 80.82 -20.34 64.44
C ARG A 247 81.77 -19.17 64.73
N GLN A 248 81.47 -17.97 64.24
CA GLN A 248 82.23 -16.75 64.56
C GLN A 248 82.05 -16.33 66.02
N GLN A 249 80.83 -16.38 66.56
CA GLN A 249 80.57 -16.08 67.96
C GLN A 249 81.31 -17.06 68.89
N GLN A 250 81.26 -18.36 68.60
CA GLN A 250 82.02 -19.37 69.35
C GLN A 250 83.54 -19.14 69.29
N ALA A 251 84.06 -18.66 68.15
CA ALA A 251 85.47 -18.32 68.02
C ALA A 251 85.85 -17.04 68.81
N ALA A 252 84.97 -16.04 68.82
CA ALA A 252 85.14 -14.81 69.60
C ALA A 252 85.11 -15.08 71.12
N GLU A 253 84.14 -15.86 71.58
CA GLU A 253 84.04 -16.30 72.99
C GLU A 253 85.29 -17.07 73.43
N LYS A 254 85.77 -18.02 72.61
CA LYS A 254 87.03 -18.73 72.90
C LYS A 254 88.23 -17.80 72.93
N ALA A 255 88.27 -16.75 72.12
CA ALA A 255 89.35 -15.77 72.12
C ALA A 255 89.30 -14.86 73.35
N GLU A 256 88.12 -14.42 73.78
CA GLU A 256 87.92 -13.66 75.02
C GLU A 256 88.28 -14.48 76.25
N GLN A 257 87.88 -15.76 76.28
CA GLN A 257 88.23 -16.68 77.36
C GLN A 257 89.75 -16.82 77.50
N LYS A 258 90.47 -17.01 76.37
CA LYS A 258 91.94 -17.01 76.36
C LYS A 258 92.55 -15.70 76.87
N ARG A 259 91.98 -14.53 76.53
CA ARG A 259 92.46 -13.23 77.04
C ARG A 259 92.26 -13.10 78.55
N GLN A 260 91.10 -13.52 79.07
CA GLN A 260 90.85 -13.52 80.51
C GLN A 260 91.81 -14.45 81.25
N ASP A 261 92.10 -15.62 80.69
CA ASP A 261 93.07 -16.55 81.26
C ASP A 261 94.50 -15.98 81.27
N GLN A 262 94.91 -15.30 80.19
CA GLN A 262 96.21 -14.60 80.14
C GLN A 262 96.31 -13.45 81.14
N LEU A 263 95.25 -12.65 81.29
CA LEU A 263 95.22 -11.56 82.28
C LEU A 263 95.31 -12.10 83.72
N LYS A 264 94.64 -13.22 84.02
CA LYS A 264 94.78 -13.90 85.32
C LYS A 264 96.20 -14.40 85.55
N GLN A 265 96.85 -14.97 84.52
CA GLN A 265 98.25 -15.39 84.62
C GLN A 265 99.19 -14.21 84.90
N GLN A 266 99.02 -13.09 84.19
CA GLN A 266 99.82 -11.88 84.42
C GLN A 266 99.63 -11.31 85.83
N GLN A 267 98.39 -11.28 86.35
CA GLN A 267 98.14 -10.85 87.73
C GLN A 267 98.80 -11.78 88.76
N LEU A 268 98.82 -13.09 88.51
CA LEU A 268 99.52 -14.06 89.36
C LEU A 268 101.04 -13.86 89.32
N GLU A 269 101.63 -13.61 88.14
CA GLU A 269 103.05 -13.28 88.02
C GLU A 269 103.41 -11.95 88.68
N GLU A 270 102.58 -10.91 88.56
CA GLU A 270 102.80 -9.64 89.26
C GLU A 270 102.68 -9.79 90.78
N GLN A 271 101.74 -10.58 91.30
CA GLN A 271 101.69 -10.91 92.72
C GLN A 271 102.95 -11.64 93.19
N GLN A 272 103.47 -12.58 92.38
CA GLN A 272 104.72 -13.28 92.70
C GLN A 272 105.94 -12.33 92.66
N LYS A 273 106.01 -11.40 91.70
CA LYS A 273 107.09 -10.39 91.65
C LYS A 273 107.03 -9.41 92.83
N GLN A 274 105.84 -8.97 93.25
CA GLN A 274 105.70 -8.14 94.45
C GLN A 274 106.11 -8.88 95.72
N GLN A 275 105.81 -10.18 95.83
CA GLN A 275 106.30 -11.00 96.94
C GLN A 275 107.82 -11.19 96.91
N GLN A 276 108.45 -11.31 95.74
CA GLN A 276 109.91 -11.39 95.64
C GLN A 276 110.63 -10.06 95.93
N GLN A 277 110.04 -8.91 95.58
CA GLN A 277 110.62 -7.60 95.89
C GLN A 277 110.51 -7.24 97.38
N GLN A 278 109.51 -7.75 98.11
CA GLN A 278 109.39 -7.56 99.56
C GLN A 278 110.38 -8.41 100.38
N GLN A 279 111.10 -9.36 99.76
CA GLN A 279 112.11 -10.18 100.45
C GLN A 279 113.56 -9.71 100.23
N GLN A 280 113.77 -8.60 99.49
CA GLN A 280 115.11 -8.04 99.22
C GLN A 280 115.35 -6.64 99.83
N GLN A 281 114.52 -6.20 100.79
CA GLN A 281 114.73 -5.00 101.61
C GLN A 281 114.56 -5.34 103.09
#